data_AF-A0A484P2S5-F1
#
_entry.id   AF-A0A484P2S5-F1
#
_cell.length_a   1.000
_cell.length_b   1.000
_cell.length_c   1.000
_cell.angle_alpha   90.00
_cell.angle_beta   90.00
_cell.angle_gamma   90.00
#
_symmetry.space_group_name_H-M   'P 1'
#
loop_
_entity.id
_entity.type
_entity.pdbx_description
1 polymer ?
#
loop_
_entity_poly.entity_id
_entity_poly.type
_entity_poly.pdbx_seq_one_letter_code
_entity_poly.pdbx_strand_id
1 'polypeptide(L)' 'MDWFLNLDHGLPWLARMERPADLDQVELDVKRITLETEGVAEILSYEQDLDTRTRVLQIRLRVRDIYGAELPITATRA' A
#
# COMPACT_ATOMS: atom_id res chain seq x y z
N MET A 1 -12.11 3.21 10.05
CA MET A 1 -12.94 2.70 8.94
C MET A 1 -12.00 2.71 7.75
N ASP A 2 -11.20 1.66 7.60
CA ASP A 2 -9.96 1.65 6.80
C ASP A 2 -10.03 0.54 5.75
N TRP A 3 -11.21 0.38 5.16
CA TRP A 3 -11.59 -0.82 4.41
C TRP A 3 -10.99 -0.88 2.99
N PHE A 4 -10.41 0.21 2.48
CA PHE A 4 -9.75 0.25 1.17
C PHE A 4 -8.28 -0.22 1.21
N LEU A 5 -7.72 -0.36 2.41
CA LEU A 5 -6.37 -0.91 2.66
C LEU A 5 -6.42 -2.03 3.67
N ASN A 6 -7.48 -2.83 3.61
CA ASN A 6 -7.48 -4.12 4.28
C ASN A 6 -6.55 -5.04 3.48
N LEU A 7 -5.25 -4.92 3.76
CA LEU A 7 -4.17 -5.75 3.22
C LEU A 7 -4.44 -7.25 3.40
N ASP A 8 -5.37 -7.60 4.28
CA ASP A 8 -5.81 -8.97 4.51
C ASP A 8 -6.72 -9.53 3.41
N HIS A 9 -7.38 -8.68 2.61
CA HIS A 9 -8.41 -9.10 1.66
C HIS A 9 -8.03 -9.02 0.17
N GLY A 10 -7.01 -8.26 -0.22
CA GLY A 10 -6.80 -7.89 -1.63
C GLY A 10 -5.46 -8.29 -2.27
N LEU A 11 -4.45 -8.64 -1.48
CA LEU A 11 -3.10 -8.84 -1.99
C LEU A 11 -2.50 -10.14 -1.44
N PRO A 12 -1.99 -11.04 -2.30
CA PRO A 12 -1.35 -12.28 -1.86
C PRO A 12 0.05 -11.98 -1.31
N TRP A 13 0.12 -11.23 -0.20
CA TRP A 13 1.35 -10.79 0.45
C TRP A 13 2.21 -11.96 0.92
N LEU A 14 1.58 -12.99 1.50
CA LEU A 14 2.29 -14.10 2.12
C LEU A 14 3.04 -14.96 1.11
N ALA A 15 2.44 -15.21 -0.06
CA ALA A 15 3.05 -16.01 -1.13
C ALA A 15 4.24 -15.32 -1.82
N ARG A 16 4.45 -14.02 -1.58
CA ARG A 16 5.50 -13.21 -2.24
C ARG A 16 6.67 -12.84 -1.35
N MET A 17 6.57 -13.05 -0.03
CA MET A 17 7.67 -12.85 0.93
C MET A 17 8.52 -14.12 1.17
N GLU A 18 8.19 -15.26 0.54
CA GLU A 18 8.99 -16.51 0.61
C GLU A 18 10.28 -16.47 -0.24
N ARG A 19 10.49 -15.40 -1.02
CA ARG A 19 11.68 -15.07 -1.81
C ARG A 19 12.03 -13.60 -1.51
N PRO A 20 13.23 -13.06 -1.85
CA PRO A 20 13.50 -11.64 -1.62
C PRO A 20 12.29 -10.82 -2.05
N ALA A 21 11.71 -10.08 -1.10
CA ALA A 21 10.44 -9.42 -1.31
C ALA A 21 10.57 -8.53 -2.55
N ASP A 22 9.75 -8.81 -3.57
CA ASP A 22 9.72 -8.01 -4.79
C ASP A 22 8.98 -6.70 -4.47
N LEU A 23 9.73 -5.76 -3.89
CA LEU A 23 9.23 -4.47 -3.43
C LEU A 23 8.70 -3.63 -4.60
N ASP A 24 9.24 -3.82 -5.80
CA ASP A 24 8.76 -3.15 -7.01
C ASP A 24 7.36 -3.68 -7.39
N GLN A 25 7.17 -5.00 -7.36
CA GLN A 25 5.86 -5.60 -7.60
C GLN A 25 4.84 -5.20 -6.53
N VAL A 26 5.27 -5.15 -5.26
CA VAL A 26 4.46 -4.65 -4.14
C VAL A 26 3.99 -3.22 -4.40
N GLU A 27 4.91 -2.34 -4.79
CA GLU A 27 4.58 -0.95 -5.09
C GLU A 27 3.57 -0.82 -6.23
N LEU A 28 3.78 -1.53 -7.34
CA LEU A 28 2.85 -1.53 -8.47
C LEU A 28 1.45 -1.97 -8.06
N ASP A 29 1.36 -3.01 -7.24
CA ASP A 29 0.10 -3.55 -6.77
C ASP A 29 -0.64 -2.60 -5.84
N VAL A 30 0.06 -1.99 -4.87
CA VAL A 30 -0.53 -1.01 -3.96
C VAL A 30 -1.03 0.20 -4.74
N LYS A 31 -0.23 0.71 -5.69
CA LYS A 31 -0.63 1.83 -6.54
C LYS A 31 -1.86 1.51 -7.37
N ARG A 32 -1.92 0.33 -7.98
CA ARG A 32 -3.07 -0.12 -8.78
C ARG A 32 -4.35 -0.16 -7.94
N ILE A 33 -4.34 -0.87 -6.81
CA ILE A 33 -5.53 -1.00 -5.94
C ILE A 33 -5.98 0.36 -5.41
N THR A 34 -5.02 1.22 -5.06
CA THR A 34 -5.32 2.59 -4.63
C THR A 34 -6.05 3.37 -5.72
N LEU A 35 -5.57 3.33 -6.96
CA LEU A 35 -6.19 4.06 -8.07
C LEU A 35 -7.52 3.44 -8.53
N GLU A 36 -7.71 2.14 -8.32
CA GLU A 36 -8.99 1.45 -8.58
C GLU A 36 -10.04 1.71 -7.48
N THR A 37 -9.62 2.26 -6.33
CA THR A 37 -10.52 2.56 -5.22
C THR A 37 -11.43 3.74 -5.55
N GLU A 38 -12.74 3.54 -5.41
CA GLU A 38 -13.72 4.59 -5.61
C GLU A 38 -13.44 5.79 -4.70
N GLY A 39 -13.42 6.99 -5.30
CA GLY A 39 -13.16 8.24 -4.61
C GLY A 39 -11.70 8.68 -4.62
N VAL A 40 -10.75 7.82 -5.00
CA VAL A 40 -9.35 8.24 -5.21
C VAL A 40 -9.20 8.87 -6.59
N ALA A 41 -8.61 10.07 -6.65
CA ALA A 41 -8.31 10.75 -7.91
C ALA A 41 -6.85 10.57 -8.34
N GLU A 42 -5.90 10.66 -7.40
CA GLU A 42 -4.47 10.53 -7.69
C GLU A 42 -3.66 10.10 -6.46
N ILE A 43 -2.48 9.52 -6.73
CA ILE A 43 -1.45 9.25 -5.73
C ILE A 43 -0.45 10.39 -5.74
N LEU A 44 -0.30 11.07 -4.61
CA LEU A 44 0.62 12.20 -4.43
C LEU A 44 2.02 11.74 -4.02
N SER A 45 2.10 10.70 -3.17
CA SER A 45 3.38 10.14 -2.73
C SER A 45 3.23 8.68 -2.31
N TYR A 46 4.27 7.88 -2.54
CA TYR A 46 4.39 6.49 -2.08
C TYR A 46 5.77 6.29 -1.48
N GLU A 47 5.85 5.61 -0.36
CA GLU A 47 7.08 5.21 0.31
C GLU A 47 6.88 3.83 0.94
N GLN A 48 7.91 2.98 0.87
CA GLN A 48 7.91 1.67 1.51
C GLN A 48 9.25 1.43 2.21
N ASP A 49 9.17 0.78 3.37
CA ASP A 49 10.32 0.47 4.22
C ASP A 49 10.18 -0.96 4.75
N LEU A 50 11.13 -1.82 4.38
CA LEU A 50 11.19 -3.22 4.82
C LEU A 50 12.30 -3.35 5.87
N ASP A 51 11.90 -3.54 7.13
CA ASP A 51 12.84 -3.94 8.17
C ASP A 51 13.16 -5.43 8.00
N THR A 52 14.32 -5.73 7.41
CA THR A 52 14.78 -7.10 7.18
C THR A 52 15.08 -7.89 8.46
N ARG A 53 15.29 -7.21 9.59
CA ARG A 53 15.56 -7.83 10.89
C ARG A 53 14.26 -8.26 11.57
N THR A 54 13.23 -7.43 11.50
CA THR A 54 11.91 -7.74 12.08
C THR A 54 10.92 -8.33 11.07
N ARG A 55 11.28 -8.35 9.78
CA ARG A 55 10.43 -8.72 8.64
C ARG A 55 9.15 -7.89 8.53
N VAL A 56 9.21 -6.65 9.03
CA VAL A 56 8.08 -5.73 8.99
C VAL A 56 8.18 -4.85 7.75
N LEU A 57 7.14 -4.87 6.92
CA LEU A 57 6.95 -3.93 5.82
C LEU A 57 6.03 -2.80 6.26
N GLN A 58 6.48 -1.57 6.08
CA GLN A 58 5.71 -0.36 6.32
C GLN A 58 5.55 0.42 5.01
N ILE A 59 4.32 0.75 4.67
CA ILE A 59 3.97 1.51 3.47
C ILE A 59 3.29 2.81 3.90
N ARG A 60 3.77 3.93 3.36
CA ARG A 60 3.19 5.26 3.53
C ARG A 60 2.75 5.79 2.18
N LEU A 61 1.50 6.22 2.11
CA LEU A 61 0.87 6.69 0.89
C LEU A 61 0.16 8.01 1.17
N ARG A 62 0.16 8.92 0.20
CA ARG A 62 -0.74 10.08 0.20
C ARG A 62 -1.52 10.07 -1.09
N VAL A 63 -2.83 10.26 -0.98
CA VAL A 63 -3.73 10.33 -2.12
C VAL A 63 -4.49 11.65 -2.09
N ARG A 64 -4.93 12.10 -3.25
CA ARG A 64 -5.98 13.11 -3.35
C ARG A 64 -7.27 12.43 -3.77
N ASP A 65 -8.36 12.77 -3.12
CA ASP A 65 -9.68 12.29 -3.48
C ASP A 65 -10.31 13.12 -4.62
N ILE A 66 -11.46 12.67 -5.13
CA ILE A 66 -12.22 13.37 -6.17
C ILE A 66 -12.79 14.74 -5.73
N TYR A 67 -12.76 15.05 -4.43
CA TYR A 67 -13.17 16.33 -3.85
C TYR A 67 -11.99 17.29 -3.62
N GLY A 68 -10.76 16.85 -3.92
CA GLY A 68 -9.53 17.60 -3.75
C GLY A 68 -8.91 17.52 -2.35
N ALA A 69 -9.44 16.69 -1.45
CA ALA A 69 -8.86 16.48 -0.13
C ALA A 69 -7.66 15.54 -0.20
N GLU A 70 -6.61 15.85 0.56
CA GLU A 70 -5.41 15.03 0.66
C GLU A 70 -5.49 14.14 1.89
N LEU A 71 -5.34 12.83 1.68
CA LEU A 71 -5.50 11.81 2.71
C LEU A 71 -4.16 11.08 2.92
N PRO A 72 -3.53 11.20 4.10
CA PRO A 72 -2.37 10.40 4.46
C PRO A 72 -2.80 9.00 4.91
N ILE A 73 -2.05 8.01 4.48
CA ILE A 73 -2.37 6.59 4.64
C ILE A 73 -1.11 5.88 5.10
N THR A 74 -1.22 5.06 6.15
CA THR A 74 -0.10 4.24 6.64
C THR A 74 -0.59 2.82 6.86
N ALA A 75 0.15 1.86 6.32
CA ALA A 75 -0.12 0.45 6.49
C ALA A 75 1.16 -0.27 6.93
N THR A 76 1.05 -1.13 7.95
CA THR A 76 2.18 -1.88 8.50
C THR A 76 1.82 -3.35 8.60
N ARG A 77 2.73 -4.23 8.18
CA ARG A 77 2.56 -5.68 8.27
C ARG A 77 3.85 -6.34 8.74
N ALA A 78 3.74 -7.23 9.72
CA ALA A 78 4.82 -8.03 10.31
C ALA A 78 4.79 -9.48 9.82
#